data_AF-R5TNQ7-F1
#
_entry.id   AF-R5TNQ7-F1
#
_cell.length_a   1.000
_cell.length_b   1.000
_cell.length_c   1.000
_cell.angle_alpha   90.00
_cell.angle_beta   90.00
_cell.angle_gamma   90.00
#
_symmetry.space_group_name_H-M   'P 1'
#
loop_
_entity.id
_entity.type
_entity.pdbx_description
1 polymer ?
#
loop_
_entity_poly.entity_id
_entity_poly.type
_entity_poly.pdbx_seq_one_letter_code
_entity_poly.pdbx_strand_id
1 'polypeptide(L)'
;MDVIVIMCIGVLAGKFLLPRNLNRWNQILQVVCTLLLIFSMGVLLGSRENFLEELSTLGIQSVIFFLLPSVGSVLLVYPLTRRFLENKKTGKGRK
;
A
#
# COMPACT_ATOMS: atom_id res chain seq x y z
N MET A 1 -18.91 -0.20 2.18
CA MET A 1 -18.79 -0.84 0.84
C MET A 1 -18.61 0.21 -0.26
N ASP A 2 -19.00 1.44 0.03
CA ASP A 2 -19.00 2.61 -0.84
C ASP A 2 -17.61 2.98 -1.36
N VAL A 3 -16.58 2.89 -0.51
CA VAL A 3 -15.20 3.20 -0.89
C VAL A 3 -14.69 2.23 -1.97
N ILE A 4 -15.01 0.94 -1.86
CA ILE A 4 -14.61 -0.08 -2.84
C ILE A 4 -15.29 0.21 -4.19
N VAL A 5 -16.57 0.57 -4.17
CA VAL A 5 -17.33 0.93 -5.36
C VAL A 5 -16.76 2.18 -6.03
N ILE A 6 -16.44 3.21 -5.25
CA ILE A 6 -15.82 4.46 -5.75
C ILE A 6 -14.43 4.19 -6.34
N MET A 7 -13.62 3.33 -5.73
CA MET A 7 -12.32 2.92 -6.30
C MET A 7 -12.49 2.17 -7.62
N CYS A 8 -13.45 1.24 -7.71
CA CYS A 8 -13.74 0.52 -8.95
C CYS A 8 -14.20 1.46 -10.07
N ILE A 9 -15.08 2.42 -9.76
CA ILE A 9 -15.54 3.42 -10.73
C ILE A 9 -14.39 4.33 -11.16
N GLY A 10 -13.52 4.75 -10.23
CA GLY A 10 -12.34 5.56 -10.54
C GLY A 10 -11.37 4.85 -11.50
N VAL A 11 -11.14 3.54 -11.31
CA VAL A 11 -10.29 2.74 -12.20
C VAL A 11 -10.92 2.57 -13.60
N LEU A 12 -12.24 2.36 -13.68
CA LEU A 12 -12.95 2.26 -14.95
C LEU A 12 -12.97 3.61 -15.70
N ALA A 13 -13.27 4.69 -14.99
CA ALA A 13 -13.28 6.05 -15.53
C ALA A 13 -11.89 6.45 -16.04
N GLY A 14 -10.82 6.13 -15.30
CA GLY A 14 -9.45 6.32 -15.76
C GLY A 14 -9.19 5.60 -17.08
N LYS A 15 -9.60 4.34 -17.23
CA LYS A 15 -9.38 3.57 -18.47
C LYS A 15 -10.18 4.10 -19.67
N PHE A 16 -11.35 4.69 -19.45
CA PHE A 16 -12.24 5.17 -20.52
C PHE A 16 -11.95 6.64 -20.92
N LEU A 17 -11.54 7.49 -19.98
CA LEU A 17 -11.32 8.93 -20.19
C LEU A 17 -9.85 9.35 -20.39
N LEU A 18 -8.89 8.43 -20.53
CA LEU A 18 -7.46 8.76 -20.76
C LEU A 18 -7.03 8.62 -22.23
N PRO A 19 -7.35 9.57 -23.13
CA PRO A 19 -6.58 9.77 -24.35
C PRO A 19 -5.21 10.39 -24.02
N ARG A 20 -4.18 10.08 -24.83
CA ARG A 20 -2.75 10.42 -24.60
C ARG A 20 -2.45 11.88 -24.19
N ASN A 21 -3.30 12.85 -24.55
CA ASN A 21 -3.10 14.26 -24.22
C ASN A 21 -3.60 14.69 -22.83
N LEU A 22 -4.54 13.97 -22.22
CA LEU A 22 -5.07 14.32 -20.89
C LEU A 22 -4.17 13.82 -19.75
N ASN A 23 -3.22 12.93 -20.05
CA ASN A 23 -2.32 12.34 -19.06
C ASN A 23 -1.44 13.39 -18.35
N ARG A 24 -0.97 14.43 -19.05
CA ARG A 24 -0.18 15.51 -18.42
C ARG A 24 -1.00 16.36 -17.45
N TRP A 25 -2.24 16.70 -17.81
CA TRP A 25 -3.13 17.46 -16.93
C TRP A 25 -3.54 16.64 -15.71
N ASN A 26 -3.84 15.36 -15.89
CA ASN A 26 -4.14 14.46 -14.78
C ASN A 26 -2.93 14.30 -13.84
N GLN A 27 -1.71 14.21 -14.38
CA GLN A 27 -0.49 14.14 -13.59
C GLN A 27 -0.27 15.42 -12.78
N ILE A 28 -0.45 16.60 -13.38
CA ILE A 28 -0.31 17.89 -12.67
C ILE A 28 -1.38 18.02 -11.59
N LEU A 29 -2.64 17.71 -11.91
CA LEU A 29 -3.75 17.78 -10.97
C LEU A 29 -3.55 16.80 -9.82
N GLN A 30 -3.05 15.59 -10.09
CA GLN A 30 -2.73 14.61 -9.05
C GLN A 30 -1.60 15.09 -8.15
N VAL A 31 -0.54 15.69 -8.69
CA VAL A 31 0.56 16.26 -7.88
C VAL A 31 0.07 17.42 -7.03
N VAL A 32 -0.70 18.36 -7.60
CA VAL A 32 -1.27 19.50 -6.86
C VAL A 32 -2.22 19.02 -5.76
N CYS A 33 -3.10 18.07 -6.08
CA CYS A 33 -4.02 17.47 -5.12
C CYS A 33 -3.26 16.76 -3.99
N THR A 34 -2.23 15.97 -4.34
CA THR A 34 -1.36 15.30 -3.36
C THR A 34 -0.66 16.32 -2.47
N LEU A 35 -0.14 17.41 -3.03
CA LEU A 35 0.51 18.48 -2.27
C LEU A 35 -0.47 19.13 -1.29
N LEU A 36 -1.68 19.46 -1.74
CA LEU A 36 -2.73 20.04 -0.89
C LEU A 36 -3.19 19.08 0.22
N LEU A 37 -3.30 17.79 -0.08
CA LEU A 37 -3.65 16.76 0.92
C LEU A 37 -2.55 16.63 1.98
N ILE A 38 -1.28 16.52 1.55
CA ILE A 38 -0.14 16.45 2.48
C ILE A 38 -0.08 17.72 3.34
N PHE A 39 -0.28 18.88 2.72
CA PHE A 39 -0.30 20.15 3.44
C PHE A 39 -1.45 20.21 4.46
N SER A 40 -2.66 19.82 4.07
CA SER A 40 -3.82 19.79 4.97
C SER A 40 -3.62 18.83 6.14
N MET A 41 -3.06 17.65 5.87
CA MET A 41 -2.70 16.68 6.90
C MET A 41 -1.62 17.28 7.83
N GLY A 42 -0.59 17.91 7.28
CA GLY A 42 0.46 18.59 8.05
C GLY A 42 -0.08 19.68 8.99
N VAL A 43 -0.99 20.54 8.50
CA VAL A 43 -1.66 21.57 9.31
C VAL A 43 -2.52 20.94 10.42
N LEU A 44 -3.26 19.87 10.10
CA LEU A 44 -4.08 19.16 11.08
C LEU A 44 -3.22 18.58 12.21
N LEU A 45 -2.02 18.06 11.89
CA LEU A 45 -1.08 17.50 12.86
C LEU A 45 -0.42 18.61 13.69
N GLY A 46 -0.05 19.74 13.07
CA GLY A 46 0.54 20.89 13.75
C GLY A 46 -0.42 21.63 14.70
N SER A 47 -1.73 21.55 14.45
CA SER A 47 -2.77 22.12 15.32
C SER A 47 -3.09 21.26 16.54
N ARG A 48 -2.49 20.08 16.69
CA ARG A 48 -2.75 19.13 17.78
C ARG A 48 -1.56 19.13 18.75
N GLU A 49 -1.74 19.68 19.95
CA GLU A 49 -0.70 19.70 20.99
C GLU A 49 -0.31 18.29 21.49
N ASN A 50 -1.24 17.34 21.44
CA ASN A 50 -1.04 15.94 21.85
C ASN A 50 -0.50 15.04 20.71
N PHE A 51 -0.14 15.60 19.55
CA PHE A 51 0.27 14.81 18.38
C PHE A 51 1.52 13.94 18.64
N LEU A 52 2.51 14.48 19.35
CA LEU A 52 3.77 13.79 19.62
C LEU A 52 3.56 12.57 20.55
N GLU A 53 2.64 12.69 21.49
CA GLU A 53 2.29 11.63 22.43
C GLU A 53 1.48 10.53 21.75
N GLU A 54 0.51 10.90 20.91
CA GLU A 54 -0.23 9.95 20.08
C GLU A 54 0.68 9.27 19.04
N LEU A 55 1.63 9.99 18.43
CA LEU A 55 2.62 9.41 17.53
C LEU A 55 3.51 8.38 18.23
N SER A 56 3.93 8.64 19.46
CA SER A 56 4.75 7.71 20.24
C SER A 56 3.99 6.41 20.53
N THR A 57 2.75 6.52 20.98
CA THR A 57 1.85 5.39 21.22
C THR A 57 1.57 4.61 19.92
N LEU A 58 1.24 5.31 18.84
CA LEU A 58 0.97 4.72 17.54
C LEU A 58 2.24 4.09 16.94
N GLY A 59 3.42 4.68 17.19
CA GLY A 59 4.70 4.17 16.74
C GLY A 59 5.04 2.81 17.34
N ILE A 60 4.90 2.67 18.67
CA ILE A 60 5.14 1.39 19.36
C ILE A 60 4.16 0.33 18.87
N GLN A 61 2.88 0.69 18.75
CA GLN A 61 1.85 -0.20 18.25
C GLN A 61 2.13 -0.62 16.79
N SER A 62 2.55 0.31 15.94
CA SER A 62 2.89 0.06 14.53
C SER A 62 4.11 -0.82 14.38
N VAL A 63 5.13 -0.69 15.23
CA VAL A 63 6.31 -1.58 15.23
C VAL A 63 5.90 -3.01 15.54
N ILE A 64 5.01 -3.21 16.52
CA ILE A 64 4.49 -4.53 16.88
C ILE A 64 3.65 -5.11 15.72
N PHE A 65 2.74 -4.31 15.13
CA PHE A 65 1.95 -4.70 13.96
C PHE A 65 2.76 -4.84 12.67
N PHE A 66 3.98 -4.33 12.62
CA PHE A 66 4.89 -4.56 11.50
C PHE A 66 5.66 -5.87 11.70
N LEU A 67 6.23 -6.08 12.90
CA LEU A 67 7.03 -7.26 13.20
C LEU A 67 6.21 -8.56 13.15
N LEU A 68 5.00 -8.57 13.73
CA LEU A 68 4.18 -9.79 13.78
C LEU A 68 3.84 -10.34 12.38
N PRO A 69 3.23 -9.54 11.47
CA PRO A 69 2.90 -9.99 10.14
C PRO A 69 4.12 -10.17 9.24
N SER A 70 5.20 -9.39 9.43
CA SER A 70 6.44 -9.58 8.67
C SER A 70 7.09 -10.92 8.98
N VAL A 71 7.27 -11.24 10.27
CA VAL A 71 7.80 -12.53 10.71
C VAL A 71 6.84 -13.67 10.33
N GLY A 72 5.53 -13.47 10.50
CA GLY A 72 4.50 -14.43 10.08
C GLY A 72 4.52 -14.70 8.57
N SER A 73 4.69 -13.67 7.75
CA SER A 73 4.80 -13.78 6.29
C SER A 73 6.06 -14.55 5.88
N VAL A 74 7.21 -14.25 6.50
CA VAL A 74 8.46 -14.99 6.26
C VAL A 74 8.34 -16.46 6.69
N LEU A 75 7.76 -16.71 7.87
CA LEU A 75 7.51 -18.07 8.39
C LEU A 75 6.49 -18.86 7.57
N LEU A 76 5.55 -18.21 6.88
CA LEU A 76 4.62 -18.86 5.96
C LEU A 76 5.25 -19.13 4.59
N VAL A 77 6.03 -18.19 4.07
CA VAL A 77 6.72 -18.33 2.79
C VAL A 77 7.81 -19.39 2.84
N TYR A 78 8.49 -19.59 3.98
CA TYR A 78 9.57 -20.58 4.11
C TYR A 78 9.12 -22.05 3.92
N PRO A 79 8.09 -22.57 4.60
CA PRO A 79 7.56 -23.91 4.37
C PRO A 79 6.84 -24.01 3.03
N LEU A 80 6.20 -22.94 2.56
CA LEU A 80 5.58 -22.93 1.22
C LEU A 80 6.65 -23.02 0.13
N THR A 81 7.78 -22.32 0.28
CA THR A 81 8.93 -22.40 -0.64
C THR A 81 9.58 -23.78 -0.58
N ARG A 82 9.79 -24.35 0.61
CA ARG A 82 10.31 -25.73 0.72
C ARG A 82 9.34 -26.76 0.13
N ARG A 83 8.05 -26.73 0.45
CA ARG A 83 7.08 -27.70 -0.10
C ARG A 83 6.79 -27.52 -1.58
N PHE A 84 6.82 -26.29 -2.10
CA PHE A 84 6.39 -26.03 -3.48
C PHE A 84 7.57 -26.02 -4.48
N LEU A 85 8.78 -25.63 -4.05
CA LEU A 85 9.96 -25.55 -4.92
C LEU A 85 10.85 -26.80 -4.86
N GLU A 86 10.92 -27.52 -3.73
CA GLU A 86 11.69 -28.77 -3.62
C GLU A 86 11.02 -29.91 -4.39
N ASN A 87 9.69 -29.92 -4.48
CA ASN A 87 8.92 -30.85 -5.31
C ASN A 87 9.10 -30.65 -6.83
N LYS A 88 9.75 -29.56 -7.28
CA LYS A 88 10.12 -29.39 -8.70
C LYS A 88 11.53 -29.85 -9.03
N LYS A 89 12.43 -30.03 -8.05
CA LYS A 89 13.81 -30.50 -8.30
C LYS A 89 13.91 -32.02 -8.46
N THR A 90 12.99 -32.78 -7.89
CA THR A 90 12.85 -34.23 -8.08
C THR A 90 12.06 -34.63 -9.34
N GLY A 91 11.85 -33.70 -10.29
CA GLY A 91 11.17 -33.97 -11.57
C GLY A 91 12.04 -33.79 -12.82
N LYS A 92 13.31 -33.38 -12.69
CA LYS A 92 14.20 -33.13 -13.84
C LYS A 92 15.56 -33.81 -13.66
N GLY A 93 15.52 -35.09 -13.34
CA GLY A 93 16.72 -35.91 -13.13
C GLY A 93 16.55 -37.41 -13.39
N ARG A 94 15.47 -37.85 -14.06
CA ARG A 94 15.33 -39.21 -14.61
C ARG A 94 14.06 -39.33 -15.46
N LYS A 95 14.17 -39.03 -16.75
CA LYS A 95 13.97 -39.98 -17.86
C LYS A 95 14.18 -39.25 -19.17
#